data_AF-A0A8T0DJ45-F1
#
_entry.id   AF-A0A8T0DJ45-F1
#
_cell.length_a   1.000
_cell.length_b   1.000
_cell.length_c   1.000
_cell.angle_alpha   90.00
_cell.angle_beta   90.00
_cell.angle_gamma   90.00
#
_symmetry.space_group_name_H-M   'P 1'
#
loop_
_entity.id
_entity.type
_entity.pdbx_description
1 polymer ?
#
loop_
_entity_poly.entity_id
_entity_poly.type
_entity_poly.pdbx_seq_one_letter_code
_entity_poly.pdbx_strand_id
1 'polypeptide(L)'
;MWCFITLPIACILIFYATVGQELESVKYDCSSYFLELDGELLQDTVNRKIEEKCAGDLRLAVVDLTNNGSVCEVIYQYDPSKRLFVEQPKCTEALQEIMSNAHSLTWGHPWGCPKSDLNVPVTSYYSTKMRLDAVYAASLREGILGLCEVTSLKFRAFATVYCTMNAFGGYYWDPAPAFDSCAINEFAHPTLSFIDKFKVSPMYCSYRMFFYLGYLKLYARNDLHLVRRLLNAMQYECLHISDAIFSAMYKDFLKLVDSIAISLMEQEEFRDHPEFCHLPAVFDTLSIRGYICCPMR
;
A
#
# COMPACT_ATOMS: atom_id res chain seq x y z
N MET A 1 41.14 -62.67 -40.02
CA MET A 1 40.93 -62.38 -38.59
C MET A 1 42.02 -61.39 -38.19
N TRP A 2 41.64 -60.23 -37.64
CA TRP A 2 42.47 -59.03 -37.33
C TRP A 2 42.91 -58.28 -38.61
N CYS A 3 42.83 -56.95 -38.78
CA CYS A 3 42.75 -55.86 -37.81
C CYS A 3 42.39 -54.50 -38.48
N PHE A 4 41.91 -53.56 -37.66
CA PHE A 4 41.84 -52.09 -37.81
C PHE A 4 41.00 -51.45 -38.92
N ILE A 5 39.78 -51.03 -38.56
CA ILE A 5 39.12 -49.87 -39.14
C ILE A 5 39.20 -48.74 -38.10
N THR A 6 39.90 -47.68 -38.49
CA THR A 6 40.01 -46.41 -37.78
C THR A 6 38.70 -45.65 -37.87
N LEU A 7 38.04 -45.44 -36.72
CA LEU A 7 36.96 -44.46 -36.60
C LEU A 7 37.59 -43.09 -36.31
N PRO A 8 37.28 -42.04 -37.07
CA PRO A 8 37.77 -40.70 -36.79
C PRO A 8 37.05 -40.18 -35.55
N ILE A 9 37.83 -39.60 -34.64
CA ILE A 9 37.36 -38.75 -33.55
C ILE A 9 36.69 -37.54 -34.20
N ALA A 10 35.40 -37.66 -34.50
CA ALA A 10 34.58 -36.56 -34.95
C ALA A 10 34.42 -35.61 -33.77
N CYS A 11 35.07 -34.45 -33.89
CA CYS A 11 34.69 -33.16 -33.33
C CYS A 11 33.46 -33.19 -32.41
N ILE A 12 33.67 -33.46 -31.13
CA ILE A 12 32.85 -32.85 -30.10
C ILE A 12 33.35 -31.41 -29.98
N LEU A 13 32.96 -30.58 -30.96
CA LEU A 13 32.88 -29.15 -30.75
C LEU A 13 31.76 -28.96 -29.74
N ILE A 14 32.12 -28.98 -28.45
CA ILE A 14 31.31 -28.36 -27.42
C ILE A 14 31.22 -26.90 -27.85
N PHE A 15 30.11 -26.55 -28.49
CA PHE A 15 29.61 -25.19 -28.51
C PHE A 15 29.41 -24.82 -27.05
N TYR A 16 30.45 -24.30 -26.42
CA TYR A 16 30.26 -23.28 -25.41
C TYR A 16 29.63 -22.11 -26.18
N ALA A 17 28.31 -22.13 -26.26
CA ALA A 17 27.56 -20.91 -26.44
C ALA A 17 28.00 -20.04 -25.26
N THR A 18 28.89 -19.10 -25.55
CA THR A 18 29.06 -17.93 -24.70
C THR A 18 27.66 -17.35 -24.58
N VAL A 19 27.00 -17.61 -23.47
CA VAL A 19 25.76 -16.93 -23.10
C VAL A 19 26.15 -15.46 -23.08
N GLY A 20 25.83 -14.76 -24.18
CA GLY A 20 26.04 -13.33 -24.26
C GLY A 20 25.21 -12.74 -23.13
N GLN A 21 25.89 -12.18 -22.13
CA GLN A 21 25.22 -11.46 -21.07
C GLN A 21 24.43 -10.33 -21.73
N GLU A 22 23.10 -10.39 -21.59
CA GLU A 22 22.22 -9.41 -22.20
C GLU A 22 22.31 -8.14 -21.35
N LEU A 23 22.87 -7.08 -21.95
CA LEU A 23 23.04 -5.78 -21.31
C LEU A 23 21.99 -4.80 -21.85
N GLU A 24 21.43 -3.98 -20.96
CA GLU A 24 20.49 -2.92 -21.32
C GLU A 24 20.88 -1.62 -20.66
N SER A 25 21.07 -0.58 -21.48
CA SER A 25 21.35 0.78 -21.01
C SER A 25 20.04 1.56 -20.88
N VAL A 26 19.85 2.19 -19.73
CA VAL A 26 18.71 3.07 -19.44
C VAL A 26 19.20 4.42 -18.99
N LYS A 27 18.58 5.47 -19.52
CA LYS A 27 18.89 6.87 -19.21
C LYS A 27 17.75 7.48 -18.42
N TYR A 28 18.08 8.07 -17.28
CA TYR A 28 17.12 8.80 -16.45
C TYR A 28 17.49 10.28 -16.37
N ASP A 29 16.49 11.13 -16.16
CA ASP A 29 16.72 12.53 -15.79
C ASP A 29 17.25 12.57 -14.36
N CYS A 30 18.50 13.02 -14.25
CA CYS A 30 19.21 13.14 -12.99
C CYS A 30 19.60 14.59 -12.67
N SER A 31 18.97 15.57 -13.33
CA SER A 31 19.32 16.99 -13.23
C SER A 31 19.19 17.62 -11.84
N SER A 32 18.41 17.00 -10.94
CA SER A 32 18.26 17.48 -9.57
C SER A 32 19.21 16.81 -8.56
N TYR A 33 19.88 15.73 -8.95
CA TYR A 33 20.73 14.97 -8.03
C TYR A 33 22.16 15.50 -8.03
N PHE A 34 22.91 15.17 -6.97
CA PHE A 34 24.34 15.37 -6.95
C PHE A 34 25.06 14.38 -7.87
N LEU A 35 26.29 14.74 -8.26
CA LEU A 35 27.08 13.93 -9.20
C LEU A 35 27.42 12.55 -8.64
N GLU A 36 27.67 12.48 -7.33
CA GLU A 36 28.05 11.25 -6.64
C GLU A 36 26.79 10.50 -6.17
N LEU A 37 26.34 9.59 -7.03
CA LEU A 37 25.19 8.71 -6.78
C LEU A 37 25.69 7.34 -6.27
N ASP A 38 24.98 6.80 -5.28
CA ASP A 38 25.31 5.50 -4.69
C ASP A 38 24.75 4.36 -5.55
N GLY A 39 25.65 3.66 -6.25
CA GLY A 39 25.33 2.50 -7.09
C GLY A 39 25.03 1.22 -6.30
N GLU A 40 25.57 1.06 -5.10
CA GLU A 40 25.26 -0.10 -4.24
C GLU A 40 23.81 0.01 -3.74
N LEU A 41 23.40 1.21 -3.31
CA LEU A 41 22.01 1.46 -2.93
C LEU A 41 21.02 1.23 -4.10
N LEU A 42 21.44 1.55 -5.33
CA LEU A 42 20.67 1.25 -6.54
C LEU A 42 20.53 -0.26 -6.74
N GLN A 43 21.62 -1.01 -6.62
CA GLN A 43 21.60 -2.47 -6.71
C GLN A 43 20.67 -3.09 -5.65
N ASP A 44 20.71 -2.62 -4.42
CA ASP A 44 19.83 -3.09 -3.33
C ASP A 44 18.36 -2.80 -3.64
N THR A 45 18.06 -1.62 -4.18
CA THR A 45 16.71 -1.23 -4.58
C THR A 45 16.19 -2.14 -5.70
N VAL A 46 17.03 -2.45 -6.69
CA VAL A 46 16.73 -3.38 -7.78
C VAL A 46 16.47 -4.79 -7.23
N ASN A 47 17.38 -5.31 -6.39
CA ASN A 47 17.26 -6.65 -5.80
C ASN A 47 15.95 -6.81 -5.05
N ARG A 48 15.63 -5.87 -4.16
CA ARG A 48 14.38 -5.89 -3.41
C ARG A 48 13.15 -5.94 -4.32
N LYS A 49 13.13 -5.14 -5.39
CA LYS A 49 11.99 -5.12 -6.33
C LYS A 49 11.83 -6.42 -7.12
N ILE A 50 12.94 -7.05 -7.48
CA ILE A 50 12.93 -8.36 -8.13
C ILE A 50 12.47 -9.44 -7.15
N GLU A 51 13.04 -9.50 -5.95
CA GLU A 51 12.66 -10.48 -4.91
C GLU A 51 11.19 -10.37 -4.48
N GLU A 52 10.64 -9.16 -4.43
CA GLU A 52 9.23 -8.93 -4.06
C GLU A 52 8.23 -9.48 -5.10
N LYS A 53 8.60 -9.50 -6.39
CA LYS A 53 7.64 -9.70 -7.50
C LYS A 53 7.96 -10.87 -8.43
N CYS A 54 9.21 -11.28 -8.54
CA CYS A 54 9.67 -12.34 -9.44
C CYS A 54 9.80 -13.67 -8.68
N ALA A 55 9.47 -14.77 -9.33
CA ALA A 55 9.71 -16.11 -8.80
C ALA A 55 10.98 -16.73 -9.39
N GLY A 56 11.72 -17.47 -8.56
CA GLY A 56 12.95 -18.19 -8.95
C GLY A 56 14.23 -17.37 -8.77
N ASP A 57 15.36 -17.95 -9.16
CA ASP A 57 16.69 -17.33 -9.07
C ASP A 57 16.95 -16.37 -10.24
N LEU A 58 16.11 -15.33 -10.38
CA LEU A 58 16.30 -14.25 -11.36
C LEU A 58 17.07 -13.11 -10.71
N ARG A 59 18.10 -12.59 -11.41
CA ARG A 59 18.90 -11.46 -10.93
C ARG A 59 19.07 -10.40 -12.01
N LEU A 60 18.94 -9.15 -11.58
CA LEU A 60 19.22 -7.98 -12.40
C LEU A 60 20.36 -7.21 -11.74
N ALA A 61 21.55 -7.28 -12.35
CA ALA A 61 22.73 -6.61 -11.83
C ALA A 61 22.89 -5.22 -12.44
N VAL A 62 23.29 -4.26 -11.64
CA VAL A 62 23.75 -2.93 -12.03
C VAL A 62 25.25 -3.05 -12.30
N VAL A 63 25.64 -3.01 -13.57
CA VAL A 63 27.03 -3.19 -14.00
C VAL A 63 27.77 -1.86 -14.02
N ASP A 64 27.08 -0.80 -14.40
CA ASP A 64 27.65 0.53 -14.49
C ASP A 64 26.60 1.60 -14.18
N LEU A 65 27.06 2.70 -13.60
CA LEU A 65 26.28 3.89 -13.29
C LEU A 65 27.17 5.10 -13.60
N THR A 66 26.77 5.88 -14.60
CA THR A 66 27.45 7.13 -14.95
C THR A 66 26.49 8.30 -14.79
N ASN A 67 26.98 9.43 -14.27
CA ASN A 67 26.20 10.65 -14.10
C ASN A 67 26.99 11.86 -14.63
N ASN A 68 26.40 12.60 -15.57
CA ASN A 68 27.00 13.82 -16.13
C ASN A 68 26.39 15.13 -15.59
N GLY A 69 25.54 15.03 -14.56
CA GLY A 69 24.85 16.16 -13.93
C GLY A 69 23.50 16.52 -14.54
N SER A 70 23.09 15.87 -15.63
CA SER A 70 21.75 16.04 -16.22
C SER A 70 21.11 14.69 -16.50
N VAL A 71 21.90 13.74 -16.98
CA VAL A 71 21.46 12.38 -17.30
C VAL A 71 22.34 11.41 -16.53
N CYS A 72 21.70 10.44 -15.89
CA CYS A 72 22.36 9.27 -15.38
C CYS A 72 22.06 8.08 -16.30
N GLU A 73 23.10 7.37 -16.70
CA GLU A 73 23.02 6.17 -17.52
C GLU A 73 23.37 4.97 -16.65
N VAL A 74 22.45 4.01 -16.58
CA VAL A 74 22.59 2.76 -15.84
C VAL A 74 22.64 1.61 -16.82
N ILE A 75 23.64 0.76 -16.69
CA ILE A 75 23.75 -0.48 -17.47
C ILE A 75 23.33 -1.64 -16.61
N TYR A 76 22.23 -2.29 -16.99
CA TYR A 76 21.73 -3.48 -16.34
C TYR A 76 22.20 -4.74 -17.06
N GLN A 77 22.42 -5.80 -16.31
CA GLN A 77 22.70 -7.13 -16.80
C GLN A 77 21.65 -8.12 -16.29
N TYR A 78 21.06 -8.85 -17.22
CA TYR A 78 20.11 -9.91 -16.91
C TYR A 78 20.83 -11.23 -16.63
N ASP A 79 20.41 -11.91 -15.56
CA ASP A 79 20.85 -13.26 -15.23
C ASP A 79 19.63 -14.15 -14.90
N PRO A 80 19.40 -15.25 -15.65
CA PRO A 80 20.21 -15.77 -16.75
C PRO A 80 19.87 -15.18 -18.13
N SER A 81 18.68 -14.60 -18.33
CA SER A 81 18.31 -13.90 -19.58
C SER A 81 17.08 -13.01 -19.39
N LYS A 82 16.94 -11.95 -20.19
CA LYS A 82 15.76 -11.05 -20.14
C LYS A 82 14.45 -11.78 -20.42
N ARG A 83 14.52 -12.83 -21.26
CA ARG A 83 13.37 -13.64 -21.64
C ARG A 83 12.61 -14.20 -20.43
N LEU A 84 13.33 -14.70 -19.41
CA LEU A 84 12.69 -15.27 -18.23
C LEU A 84 11.99 -14.24 -17.35
N PHE A 85 12.46 -12.98 -17.36
CA PHE A 85 11.78 -11.89 -16.67
C PHE A 85 10.44 -11.57 -17.35
N VAL A 86 10.42 -11.51 -18.68
CA VAL A 86 9.23 -11.11 -19.44
C VAL A 86 8.16 -12.20 -19.54
N GLU A 87 8.53 -13.47 -19.35
CA GLU A 87 7.59 -14.61 -19.33
C GLU A 87 6.69 -14.61 -18.07
N GLN A 88 7.10 -13.93 -17.00
CA GLN A 88 6.33 -13.84 -15.75
C GLN A 88 5.66 -12.46 -15.60
N PRO A 89 4.31 -12.34 -15.64
CA PRO A 89 3.63 -11.04 -15.64
C PRO A 89 4.04 -10.10 -14.50
N LYS A 90 4.13 -10.61 -13.26
CA LYS A 90 4.55 -9.82 -12.09
C LYS A 90 6.00 -9.36 -12.17
N CYS A 91 6.87 -10.18 -12.75
CA CYS A 91 8.28 -9.84 -12.93
C CYS A 91 8.45 -8.81 -14.05
N THR A 92 7.67 -8.91 -15.12
CA THR A 92 7.58 -7.88 -16.17
C THR A 92 7.17 -6.53 -15.59
N GLU A 93 6.17 -6.49 -14.71
CA GLU A 93 5.76 -5.26 -14.02
C GLU A 93 6.90 -4.68 -13.16
N ALA A 94 7.62 -5.54 -12.42
CA ALA A 94 8.78 -5.11 -11.64
C ALA A 94 9.87 -4.52 -12.53
N LEU A 95 10.16 -5.17 -13.66
CA LEU A 95 11.14 -4.71 -14.63
C LEU A 95 10.75 -3.35 -15.20
N GLN A 96 9.48 -3.19 -15.63
CA GLN A 96 8.99 -1.90 -16.13
C GLN A 96 9.10 -0.79 -15.09
N GLU A 97 8.80 -1.11 -13.82
CA GLU A 97 8.92 -0.17 -12.70
C GLU A 97 10.38 0.27 -12.48
N ILE A 98 11.32 -0.67 -12.47
CA ILE A 98 12.76 -0.41 -12.35
C ILE A 98 13.25 0.43 -13.55
N MET A 99 12.97 -0.04 -14.77
CA MET A 99 13.42 0.63 -16.00
C MET A 99 12.85 2.04 -16.14
N SER A 100 11.70 2.34 -15.54
CA SER A 100 11.13 3.70 -15.59
C SER A 100 11.58 4.57 -14.43
N ASN A 101 11.71 4.01 -13.22
CA ASN A 101 11.74 4.80 -11.98
C ASN A 101 12.86 4.43 -10.99
N ALA A 102 13.85 3.60 -11.35
CA ALA A 102 14.89 3.17 -10.42
C ALA A 102 15.61 4.33 -9.71
N HIS A 103 15.93 5.40 -10.45
CA HIS A 103 16.51 6.63 -9.88
C HIS A 103 15.65 7.22 -8.76
N SER A 104 14.34 7.41 -9.01
CA SER A 104 13.40 7.98 -8.04
C SER A 104 13.14 7.05 -6.85
N LEU A 105 13.14 5.74 -7.08
CA LEU A 105 12.94 4.73 -6.04
C LEU A 105 14.15 4.59 -5.11
N THR A 106 15.34 4.86 -5.63
CA THR A 106 16.61 4.71 -4.90
C THR A 106 16.99 5.99 -4.19
N TRP A 107 16.99 7.11 -4.92
CA TRP A 107 17.51 8.39 -4.44
C TRP A 107 16.42 9.43 -4.21
N GLY A 108 15.14 9.07 -4.22
CA GLY A 108 14.02 10.02 -4.07
C GLY A 108 13.72 10.77 -5.36
N HIS A 109 12.62 11.54 -5.39
CA HIS A 109 12.09 12.15 -6.60
C HIS A 109 12.86 13.41 -7.03
N PRO A 110 12.98 13.66 -8.35
CA PRO A 110 13.64 14.85 -8.83
C PRO A 110 12.77 16.10 -8.66
N TRP A 111 13.42 17.23 -8.34
CA TRP A 111 12.80 18.57 -8.28
C TRP A 111 11.63 18.75 -7.30
N GLY A 112 11.49 17.85 -6.32
CA GLY A 112 10.49 17.95 -5.26
C GLY A 112 9.67 16.68 -5.10
N CYS A 113 8.58 16.77 -4.33
CA CYS A 113 7.79 15.61 -3.95
C CYS A 113 6.55 15.48 -4.84
N PRO A 114 6.25 14.28 -5.38
CA PRO A 114 5.09 14.08 -6.20
C PRO A 114 3.80 14.12 -5.37
N LYS A 115 2.69 14.29 -6.06
CA LYS A 115 1.36 14.12 -5.47
C LYS A 115 1.27 12.76 -4.78
N SER A 116 0.82 12.74 -3.53
CA SER A 116 0.76 11.52 -2.72
C SER A 116 -0.43 11.52 -1.78
N ASP A 117 -0.87 10.33 -1.40
CA ASP A 117 -1.86 10.11 -0.35
C ASP A 117 -1.14 9.52 0.87
N LEU A 118 -1.02 10.28 1.96
CA LEU A 118 -0.47 9.78 3.21
C LEU A 118 -1.57 9.16 4.06
N ASN A 119 -1.30 7.99 4.63
CA ASN A 119 -2.17 7.37 5.61
C ASN A 119 -1.82 7.91 7.01
N VAL A 120 -2.68 8.77 7.55
CA VAL A 120 -2.44 9.48 8.80
C VAL A 120 -3.21 8.81 9.94
N PRO A 121 -2.53 8.33 10.99
CA PRO A 121 -3.21 7.79 12.16
C PRO A 121 -3.96 8.90 12.90
N VAL A 122 -5.25 8.67 13.13
CA VAL A 122 -6.13 9.55 13.91
C VAL A 122 -6.31 8.96 15.32
N THR A 123 -6.46 7.64 15.42
CA THR A 123 -6.49 6.88 16.67
C THR A 123 -5.67 5.60 16.51
N SER A 124 -5.52 4.83 17.58
CA SER A 124 -4.86 3.51 17.57
C SER A 124 -5.49 2.49 16.60
N TYR A 125 -6.73 2.72 16.16
CA TYR A 125 -7.49 1.79 15.32
C TYR A 125 -8.01 2.42 14.00
N TYR A 126 -7.78 3.72 13.81
CA TYR A 126 -8.31 4.48 12.69
C TYR A 126 -7.26 5.37 12.04
N SER A 127 -7.20 5.31 10.72
CA SER A 127 -6.39 6.21 9.89
C SER A 127 -7.24 6.86 8.81
N THR A 128 -6.90 8.10 8.46
CA THR A 128 -7.49 8.84 7.35
C THR A 128 -6.45 9.09 6.25
N LYS A 129 -6.92 9.33 5.02
CA LYS A 129 -6.03 9.68 3.90
C LYS A 129 -5.89 11.19 3.83
N MET A 130 -4.68 11.69 4.02
CA MET A 130 -4.30 13.07 3.74
C MET A 130 -3.79 13.15 2.30
N ARG A 131 -4.45 13.97 1.48
CA ARG A 131 -4.02 14.19 0.10
C ARG A 131 -3.04 15.35 0.06
N LEU A 132 -1.87 15.10 -0.52
CA LEU A 132 -0.82 16.10 -0.73
C LEU A 132 -0.68 16.35 -2.23
N ASP A 133 -0.71 17.62 -2.61
CA ASP A 133 -0.39 18.03 -3.97
C ASP A 133 1.12 17.92 -4.23
N ALA A 134 1.49 17.88 -5.51
CA ALA A 134 2.90 17.89 -5.89
C ALA A 134 3.55 19.21 -5.48
N VAL A 135 4.75 19.12 -4.93
CA VAL A 135 5.55 20.28 -4.51
C VAL A 135 6.81 20.28 -5.34
N TYR A 136 7.07 21.40 -6.02
CA TYR A 136 8.36 21.69 -6.60
C TYR A 136 9.21 22.42 -5.58
N ALA A 137 10.37 21.86 -5.25
CA ALA A 137 11.23 22.40 -4.20
C ALA A 137 12.67 22.57 -4.71
N ALA A 138 13.27 23.70 -4.38
CA ALA A 138 14.70 23.96 -4.52
C ALA A 138 15.41 24.12 -3.15
N SER A 139 14.64 24.04 -2.06
CA SER A 139 15.12 24.10 -0.69
C SER A 139 15.37 22.70 -0.14
N LEU A 140 16.24 22.58 0.87
CA LEU A 140 16.46 21.30 1.56
C LEU A 140 15.17 20.74 2.18
N ARG A 141 14.21 21.61 2.51
CA ARG A 141 12.97 21.28 3.18
C ARG A 141 11.89 22.31 2.87
N GLU A 142 10.72 21.85 2.44
CA GLU A 142 9.53 22.67 2.19
C GLU A 142 8.35 22.11 3.00
N GLY A 143 7.68 22.97 3.77
CA GLY A 143 6.55 22.59 4.61
C GLY A 143 5.22 22.94 3.94
N ILE A 144 4.32 21.96 3.81
CA ILE A 144 2.96 22.17 3.30
C ILE A 144 1.92 21.80 4.34
N LEU A 145 0.80 22.53 4.33
CA LEU A 145 -0.34 22.21 5.19
C LEU A 145 -1.21 21.13 4.53
N GLY A 146 -1.21 19.95 5.13
CA GLY A 146 -2.12 18.87 4.78
C GLY A 146 -3.38 18.90 5.67
N LEU A 147 -4.52 18.55 5.08
CA LEU A 147 -5.79 18.45 5.78
C LEU A 147 -6.07 16.98 6.17
N CYS A 148 -6.24 16.76 7.47
CA CYS A 148 -6.82 15.54 8.03
C CYS A 148 -8.32 15.75 8.23
N GLU A 149 -9.13 14.95 7.54
CA GLU A 149 -10.59 14.98 7.70
C GLU A 149 -11.11 13.60 8.11
N VAL A 150 -11.93 13.56 9.16
CA VAL A 150 -12.74 12.40 9.53
C VAL A 150 -14.20 12.81 9.48
N THR A 151 -14.83 12.51 8.35
CA THR A 151 -16.16 13.01 8.00
C THR A 151 -17.24 12.56 8.98
N SER A 152 -17.18 11.32 9.48
CA SER A 152 -18.12 10.80 10.49
C SER A 152 -18.05 11.56 11.81
N LEU A 153 -16.90 12.12 12.16
CA LEU A 153 -16.70 12.90 13.37
C LEU A 153 -16.92 14.40 13.17
N LYS A 154 -17.10 14.86 11.92
CA LYS A 154 -16.92 16.27 11.51
C LYS A 154 -15.59 16.86 12.02
N PHE A 155 -14.57 16.02 12.12
CA PHE A 155 -13.26 16.44 12.58
C PHE A 155 -12.43 16.91 11.39
N ARG A 156 -11.81 18.08 11.54
CA ARG A 156 -10.86 18.65 10.59
C ARG A 156 -9.69 19.24 11.34
N ALA A 157 -8.49 18.87 10.95
CA ALA A 157 -7.27 19.44 11.49
C ALA A 157 -6.23 19.58 10.38
N PHE A 158 -5.35 20.57 10.53
CA PHE A 158 -4.22 20.75 9.64
C PHE A 158 -2.95 20.26 10.32
N ALA A 159 -2.13 19.55 9.57
CA ALA A 159 -0.78 19.18 9.98
C ALA A 159 0.21 19.63 8.91
N THR A 160 1.41 20.02 9.34
CA THR A 160 2.48 20.36 8.41
C THR A 160 3.21 19.09 8.01
N VAL A 161 3.25 18.81 6.72
CA VAL A 161 4.06 17.73 6.14
C VAL A 161 5.21 18.35 5.40
N TYR A 162 6.38 17.72 5.49
CA TYR A 162 7.58 18.24 4.86
C TYR A 162 7.99 17.40 3.66
N CYS A 163 8.23 18.08 2.54
CA CYS A 163 9.02 17.55 1.45
C CYS A 163 10.48 17.83 1.76
N THR A 164 11.32 16.80 1.84
CA THR A 164 12.71 16.91 2.29
C THR A 164 13.64 16.32 1.25
N MET A 165 14.78 16.99 1.02
CA MET A 165 15.83 16.50 0.15
C MET A 165 16.78 15.57 0.93
N ASN A 166 17.15 14.44 0.35
CA ASN A 166 18.14 13.53 0.93
C ASN A 166 19.57 13.93 0.55
N ALA A 167 20.53 13.11 1.00
CA ALA A 167 21.96 13.30 0.74
C ALA A 167 22.36 13.20 -0.74
N PHE A 168 21.49 12.70 -1.63
CA PHE A 168 21.74 12.54 -3.06
C PHE A 168 21.07 13.64 -3.90
N GLY A 169 20.31 14.55 -3.28
CA GLY A 169 19.60 15.63 -3.98
C GLY A 169 18.17 15.27 -4.42
N GLY A 170 17.68 14.06 -4.13
CA GLY A 170 16.30 13.70 -4.40
C GLY A 170 15.39 13.91 -3.21
N TYR A 171 14.10 14.06 -3.50
CA TYR A 171 13.09 14.52 -2.55
C TYR A 171 12.12 13.41 -2.16
N TYR A 172 11.67 13.45 -0.91
CA TYR A 172 10.67 12.53 -0.38
C TYR A 172 9.79 13.21 0.65
N TRP A 173 8.57 12.70 0.79
CA TRP A 173 7.71 13.06 1.91
C TRP A 173 8.31 12.49 3.19
N ASP A 174 8.49 13.34 4.20
CA ASP A 174 9.01 12.92 5.51
C ASP A 174 8.23 11.70 6.03
N PRO A 175 8.90 10.55 6.31
CA PRO A 175 8.23 9.30 6.68
C PRO A 175 7.67 9.32 8.11
N ALA A 176 8.07 10.28 8.95
CA ALA A 176 7.57 10.42 10.32
C ALA A 176 7.04 11.84 10.61
N PRO A 177 6.02 12.33 9.88
CA PRO A 177 5.44 13.62 10.20
C PRO A 177 4.83 13.55 11.61
N ALA A 178 5.07 14.57 12.42
CA ALA A 178 4.34 14.76 13.67
C ALA A 178 2.88 15.11 13.33
N PHE A 179 2.03 14.08 13.26
CA PHE A 179 0.61 14.21 13.00
C PHE A 179 -0.20 14.51 14.28
N ASP A 180 0.43 15.08 15.31
CA ASP A 180 -0.19 15.29 16.62
C ASP A 180 -1.50 16.07 16.51
N SER A 181 -1.56 17.08 15.63
CA SER A 181 -2.77 17.85 15.36
C SER A 181 -3.92 17.02 14.75
N CYS A 182 -3.60 15.92 14.08
CA CYS A 182 -4.57 15.01 13.47
C CYS A 182 -5.00 13.87 14.40
N ALA A 183 -4.28 13.65 15.51
CA ALA A 183 -4.59 12.63 16.48
C ALA A 183 -5.74 13.06 17.40
N ILE A 184 -6.69 12.15 17.65
CA ILE A 184 -7.80 12.34 18.58
C ILE A 184 -7.65 11.33 19.72
N ASN A 185 -6.74 11.62 20.64
CA ASN A 185 -6.35 10.71 21.71
C ASN A 185 -7.52 10.40 22.67
N GLU A 186 -8.47 11.31 22.82
CA GLU A 186 -9.69 11.13 23.61
C GLU A 186 -10.53 9.96 23.12
N PHE A 187 -10.39 9.61 21.84
CA PHE A 187 -11.14 8.54 21.18
C PHE A 187 -10.33 7.25 21.03
N ALA A 188 -9.11 7.18 21.59
CA ALA A 188 -8.23 6.02 21.43
C ALA A 188 -8.76 4.73 22.09
N HIS A 189 -9.64 4.85 23.10
CA HIS A 189 -10.15 3.72 23.89
C HIS A 189 -11.69 3.76 24.02
N PRO A 190 -12.44 3.53 22.94
CA PRO A 190 -13.90 3.54 23.00
C PRO A 190 -14.40 2.37 23.86
N THR A 191 -15.39 2.63 24.73
CA THR A 191 -16.16 1.58 25.42
C THR A 191 -17.64 1.76 25.10
N LEU A 192 -18.48 0.74 25.32
CA LEU A 192 -19.93 0.89 25.11
C LEU A 192 -20.53 2.01 25.98
N SER A 193 -20.09 2.15 27.24
CA SER A 193 -20.53 3.23 28.12
C SER A 193 -20.04 4.61 27.66
N PHE A 194 -18.87 4.69 27.04
CA PHE A 194 -18.37 5.91 26.42
C PHE A 194 -19.23 6.32 25.21
N ILE A 195 -19.60 5.36 24.37
CA ILE A 195 -20.46 5.59 23.18
C ILE A 195 -21.83 6.10 23.60
N ASP A 196 -22.40 5.55 24.67
CA ASP A 196 -23.72 5.94 25.16
C ASP A 196 -23.81 7.40 25.60
N LYS A 197 -22.70 8.04 25.97
CA LYS A 197 -22.65 9.48 26.29
C LYS A 197 -23.07 10.36 25.11
N PHE A 198 -22.92 9.86 23.88
CA PHE A 198 -23.23 10.60 22.66
C PHE A 198 -24.67 10.43 22.19
N LYS A 199 -25.52 9.65 22.88
CA LYS A 199 -26.92 9.37 22.46
C LYS A 199 -27.78 10.62 22.22
N VAL A 200 -27.50 11.69 22.94
CA VAL A 200 -28.21 12.98 22.81
C VAL A 200 -27.71 13.83 21.65
N SER A 201 -26.60 13.45 21.02
CA SER A 201 -26.02 14.20 19.92
C SER A 201 -26.81 13.98 18.63
N PRO A 202 -27.06 15.03 17.83
CA PRO A 202 -27.61 14.87 16.48
C PRO A 202 -26.67 14.08 15.55
N MET A 203 -25.41 13.88 15.94
CA MET A 203 -24.40 13.11 15.22
C MET A 203 -24.16 11.72 15.83
N TYR A 204 -25.01 11.29 16.76
CA TYR A 204 -24.84 10.03 17.50
C TYR A 204 -24.55 8.85 16.58
N CYS A 205 -25.29 8.73 15.48
CA CYS A 205 -25.12 7.64 14.52
C CYS A 205 -23.73 7.62 13.89
N SER A 206 -23.20 8.78 13.52
CA SER A 206 -21.86 8.87 12.93
C SER A 206 -20.77 8.55 13.96
N TYR A 207 -20.89 9.07 15.18
CA TYR A 207 -19.98 8.74 16.29
C TYR A 207 -20.00 7.25 16.61
N ARG A 208 -21.19 6.65 16.65
CA ARG A 208 -21.36 5.23 16.94
C ARG A 208 -20.64 4.34 15.93
N MET A 209 -20.78 4.59 14.63
CA MET A 209 -20.08 3.80 13.60
C MET A 209 -18.56 3.87 13.78
N PHE A 210 -18.04 5.08 14.01
CA PHE A 210 -16.62 5.28 14.27
C PHE A 210 -16.13 4.53 15.52
N PHE A 211 -16.88 4.60 16.62
CA PHE A 211 -16.51 3.93 17.86
C PHE A 211 -16.71 2.41 17.82
N TYR A 212 -17.70 1.91 17.07
CA TYR A 212 -17.90 0.47 16.87
C TYR A 212 -16.75 -0.15 16.10
N LEU A 213 -16.23 0.55 15.09
CA LEU A 213 -15.02 0.14 14.39
C LEU A 213 -13.83 0.02 15.35
N GLY A 214 -13.65 1.00 16.25
CA GLY A 214 -12.60 0.94 17.26
C GLY A 214 -12.80 -0.14 18.29
N TYR A 215 -14.03 -0.29 18.78
CA TYR A 215 -14.38 -1.29 19.77
C TYR A 215 -14.13 -2.71 19.24
N LEU A 216 -14.48 -2.97 17.97
CA LEU A 216 -14.17 -4.23 17.31
C LEU A 216 -12.67 -4.48 17.19
N LYS A 217 -11.93 -3.52 16.62
CA LYS A 217 -10.50 -3.68 16.36
C LYS A 217 -9.67 -3.86 17.62
N LEU A 218 -10.04 -3.20 18.72
CA LEU A 218 -9.29 -3.22 19.97
C LEU A 218 -9.67 -4.38 20.89
N TYR A 219 -10.96 -4.72 20.99
CA TYR A 219 -11.46 -5.63 22.03
C TYR A 219 -12.11 -6.91 21.49
N ALA A 220 -12.55 -6.93 20.23
CA ALA A 220 -13.40 -8.01 19.71
C ALA A 220 -12.65 -9.07 18.92
N ARG A 221 -11.32 -9.20 19.05
CA ARG A 221 -10.57 -10.27 18.35
C ARG A 221 -11.22 -11.62 18.67
N ASN A 222 -11.99 -12.13 17.72
CA ASN A 222 -12.75 -13.39 17.74
C ASN A 222 -13.96 -13.48 18.69
N ASP A 223 -14.53 -12.37 19.18
CA ASP A 223 -15.76 -12.42 20.01
C ASP A 223 -17.04 -12.26 19.16
N LEU A 224 -17.62 -13.40 18.76
CA LEU A 224 -18.88 -13.46 17.98
C LEU A 224 -20.10 -12.90 18.72
N HIS A 225 -20.16 -13.03 20.05
CA HIS A 225 -21.25 -12.45 20.83
C HIS A 225 -21.23 -10.93 20.73
N LEU A 226 -20.03 -10.37 20.69
CA LEU A 226 -19.84 -8.95 20.56
C LEU A 226 -20.14 -8.45 19.14
N VAL A 227 -19.71 -9.18 18.11
CA VAL A 227 -20.08 -8.90 16.71
C VAL A 227 -21.61 -8.91 16.55
N ARG A 228 -22.31 -9.94 17.05
CA ARG A 228 -23.78 -10.00 17.01
C ARG A 228 -24.45 -8.85 17.76
N ARG A 229 -23.92 -8.47 18.92
CA ARG A 229 -24.44 -7.33 19.69
C ARG A 229 -24.34 -6.03 18.90
N LEU A 230 -23.24 -5.81 18.20
CA LEU A 230 -23.03 -4.62 17.37
C LEU A 230 -23.95 -4.60 16.15
N LEU A 231 -24.13 -5.75 15.50
CA LEU A 231 -25.07 -5.91 14.38
C LEU A 231 -26.51 -5.59 14.79
N ASN A 232 -26.97 -6.14 15.92
CA ASN A 232 -28.29 -5.83 16.47
C ASN A 232 -28.41 -4.34 16.80
N ALA A 233 -27.40 -3.75 17.45
CA ALA A 233 -27.37 -2.33 17.74
C ALA A 233 -27.47 -1.46 16.48
N MET A 234 -26.77 -1.82 15.39
CA MET A 234 -26.88 -1.09 14.12
C MET A 234 -28.26 -1.22 13.46
N GLN A 235 -28.94 -2.35 13.63
CA GLN A 235 -30.26 -2.60 13.04
C GLN A 235 -31.36 -1.74 13.66
N TYR A 236 -31.31 -1.52 14.98
CA TYR A 236 -32.40 -0.86 15.71
C TYR A 236 -32.10 0.61 16.03
N GLU A 237 -30.84 0.96 16.19
CA GLU A 237 -30.44 2.27 16.68
C GLU A 237 -29.72 3.02 15.56
N CYS A 238 -30.50 3.78 14.78
CA CYS A 238 -30.17 4.73 13.68
C CYS A 238 -31.10 4.60 12.45
N LEU A 239 -32.33 4.07 12.63
CA LEU A 239 -33.32 3.88 11.57
C LEU A 239 -33.81 5.16 10.87
N HIS A 240 -33.64 6.33 11.50
CA HIS A 240 -34.14 7.61 11.00
C HIS A 240 -33.03 8.66 10.89
N ILE A 241 -31.95 8.31 10.18
CA ILE A 241 -30.88 9.24 9.85
C ILE A 241 -31.20 10.05 8.60
N SER A 242 -30.84 11.33 8.60
CA SER A 242 -30.87 12.15 7.38
C SER A 242 -29.80 11.70 6.39
N ASP A 243 -30.03 11.91 5.09
CA ASP A 243 -29.07 11.60 4.02
C ASP A 243 -27.70 12.24 4.25
N ALA A 244 -27.65 13.46 4.78
CA ALA A 244 -26.41 14.17 5.09
C ALA A 244 -25.56 13.43 6.16
N ILE A 245 -26.21 12.89 7.20
CA ILE A 245 -25.58 12.13 8.27
C ILE A 245 -25.13 10.76 7.74
N PHE A 246 -25.97 10.10 6.93
CA PHE A 246 -25.62 8.83 6.30
C PHE A 246 -24.40 8.98 5.38
N SER A 247 -24.42 9.98 4.49
CA SER A 247 -23.31 10.27 3.58
C SER A 247 -21.99 10.52 4.33
N ALA A 248 -22.05 11.26 5.44
CA ALA A 248 -20.88 11.54 6.27
C ALA A 248 -20.27 10.30 6.94
N MET A 249 -21.08 9.29 7.28
CA MET A 249 -20.62 8.07 7.95
C MET A 249 -20.48 6.85 7.04
N TYR A 250 -20.94 6.93 5.79
CA TYR A 250 -21.02 5.79 4.86
C TYR A 250 -19.70 5.05 4.69
N LYS A 251 -18.59 5.78 4.55
CA LYS A 251 -17.25 5.18 4.45
C LYS A 251 -16.86 4.38 5.69
N ASP A 252 -17.23 4.86 6.86
CA ASP A 252 -16.93 4.16 8.12
C ASP A 252 -17.87 3.00 8.37
N PHE A 253 -19.12 3.11 7.92
CA PHE A 253 -20.05 1.99 7.86
C PHE A 253 -19.50 0.85 7.00
N LEU A 254 -18.97 1.14 5.81
CA LEU A 254 -18.34 0.12 4.96
C LEU A 254 -17.12 -0.53 5.65
N LYS A 255 -16.22 0.27 6.25
CA LYS A 255 -15.08 -0.26 7.02
C LYS A 255 -15.52 -1.16 8.17
N LEU A 256 -16.61 -0.80 8.85
CA LEU A 256 -17.19 -1.57 9.95
C LEU A 256 -17.76 -2.90 9.45
N VAL A 257 -18.53 -2.87 8.36
CA VAL A 257 -19.05 -4.07 7.69
C VAL A 257 -17.93 -4.99 7.26
N ASP A 258 -16.88 -4.47 6.61
CA ASP A 258 -15.72 -5.25 6.19
C ASP A 258 -15.00 -5.87 7.38
N SER A 259 -14.82 -5.12 8.47
CA SER A 259 -14.18 -5.62 9.69
C SER A 259 -14.99 -6.74 10.35
N ILE A 260 -16.33 -6.62 10.34
CA ILE A 260 -17.24 -7.66 10.82
C ILE A 260 -17.14 -8.91 9.93
N ALA A 261 -17.17 -8.73 8.60
CA ALA A 261 -17.07 -9.84 7.66
C ALA A 261 -15.74 -10.60 7.82
N ILE A 262 -14.61 -9.89 7.92
CA ILE A 262 -13.30 -10.49 8.18
C ILE A 262 -13.31 -11.27 9.51
N SER A 263 -13.83 -10.67 10.58
CA SER A 263 -13.89 -11.34 11.90
C SER A 263 -14.73 -12.62 11.90
N LEU A 264 -15.74 -12.70 11.02
CA LEU A 264 -16.56 -13.89 10.81
C LEU A 264 -15.84 -14.93 9.94
N MET A 265 -15.16 -14.50 8.88
CA MET A 265 -14.40 -15.37 7.97
C MET A 265 -13.18 -16.02 8.64
N GLU A 266 -12.58 -15.36 9.63
CA GLU A 266 -11.46 -15.89 10.42
C GLU A 266 -11.88 -16.99 11.40
N GLN A 267 -13.18 -17.28 11.55
CA GLN A 267 -13.66 -18.40 12.36
C GLN A 267 -13.46 -19.74 11.64
N GLU A 268 -13.04 -20.76 12.39
CA GLU A 268 -12.82 -22.13 11.88
C GLU A 268 -14.05 -22.68 11.13
N GLU A 269 -15.25 -22.38 11.62
CA GLU A 269 -16.54 -22.83 11.06
C GLU A 269 -16.82 -22.30 9.63
N PHE A 270 -16.26 -21.15 9.25
CA PHE A 270 -16.38 -20.59 7.89
C PHE A 270 -15.17 -20.90 7.01
N ARG A 271 -14.03 -21.24 7.61
CA ARG A 271 -12.80 -21.60 6.89
C ARG A 271 -12.95 -22.93 6.13
N ASP A 272 -13.76 -23.84 6.68
CA ASP A 272 -14.02 -25.16 6.11
C ASP A 272 -15.18 -25.20 5.08
N HIS A 273 -15.89 -24.07 4.90
CA HIS A 273 -17.03 -23.95 3.99
C HIS A 273 -16.96 -22.67 3.13
N PRO A 274 -16.07 -22.61 2.13
CA PRO A 274 -15.85 -21.44 1.28
C PRO A 274 -17.08 -21.02 0.45
N GLU A 275 -18.08 -21.89 0.28
CA GLU A 275 -19.38 -21.56 -0.32
C GLU A 275 -20.17 -20.46 0.43
N PHE A 276 -19.87 -20.21 1.71
CA PHE A 276 -20.47 -19.11 2.49
C PHE A 276 -19.72 -17.77 2.40
N CYS A 277 -18.60 -17.71 1.67
CA CYS A 277 -17.76 -16.50 1.54
C CYS A 277 -18.37 -15.37 0.69
N HIS A 278 -19.58 -15.56 0.14
CA HIS A 278 -20.30 -14.47 -0.50
C HIS A 278 -20.90 -13.56 0.58
N LEU A 279 -20.52 -12.28 0.61
CA LEU A 279 -21.08 -11.25 1.52
C LEU A 279 -22.60 -11.41 1.77
N PRO A 280 -23.46 -11.63 0.75
CA PRO A 280 -24.89 -11.87 0.96
C PRO A 280 -25.22 -13.05 1.91
N ALA A 281 -24.47 -14.15 1.84
CA ALA A 281 -24.70 -15.34 2.65
C ALA A 281 -24.33 -15.14 4.13
N VAL A 282 -23.32 -14.30 4.42
CA VAL A 282 -22.95 -13.88 5.78
C VAL A 282 -24.05 -13.01 6.41
N PHE A 283 -24.68 -12.13 5.62
CA PHE A 283 -25.82 -11.33 6.08
C PHE A 283 -27.08 -12.16 6.30
N ASP A 284 -27.33 -13.15 5.44
CA ASP A 284 -28.47 -14.06 5.57
C ASP A 284 -28.33 -15.00 6.77
N THR A 285 -27.12 -15.50 7.07
CA THR A 285 -26.85 -16.34 8.26
C THR A 285 -26.94 -15.57 9.57
N LEU A 286 -26.63 -14.27 9.57
CA LEU A 286 -26.76 -13.40 10.75
C LEU A 286 -28.19 -12.86 10.97
N SER A 287 -29.16 -13.27 10.15
CA SER A 287 -30.53 -12.73 10.18
C SER A 287 -30.58 -11.21 10.02
N ILE A 288 -29.59 -10.62 9.35
CA ILE A 288 -29.58 -9.19 8.98
C ILE A 288 -30.45 -9.06 7.72
N ARG A 289 -31.72 -9.46 7.85
CA ARG A 289 -32.73 -9.20 6.83
C ARG A 289 -33.16 -7.76 6.98
N GLY A 290 -32.56 -6.85 6.19
CA GLY A 290 -33.26 -5.58 5.94
C GLY A 290 -32.51 -4.40 5.33
N TYR A 291 -31.18 -4.26 5.43
CA TYR A 291 -30.61 -2.91 5.21
C TYR A 291 -29.32 -2.78 4.39
N ILE A 292 -28.91 -3.79 3.63
CA ILE A 292 -27.87 -3.57 2.58
C ILE A 292 -28.49 -3.20 1.23
N CYS A 293 -29.80 -3.36 1.09
CA CYS A 293 -30.56 -2.69 0.05
C CYS A 293 -31.11 -1.38 0.59
N CYS A 294 -30.28 -0.34 0.69
CA CYS A 294 -30.80 1.00 0.40
C CYS A 294 -30.88 1.07 -1.14
N PRO A 295 -32.07 0.98 -1.76
CA PRO A 295 -32.20 1.40 -3.14
C PRO A 295 -31.92 2.91 -3.15
N MET A 296 -30.99 3.33 -4.01
CA MET A 296 -30.93 4.71 -4.47
C MET A 296 -32.36 5.13 -4.87
N ARG A 297 -32.85 6.22 -4.29
CA ARG A 297 -33.79 7.11 -4.95
C ARG A 297 -33.13 8.46 -5.08
#